data_AF-A0A293M151-F1
#
_entry.id   AF-A0A293M151-F1
#
_cell.length_a   1.000
_cell.length_b   1.000
_cell.length_c   1.000
_cell.angle_alpha   90.00
_cell.angle_beta   90.00
_cell.angle_gamma   90.00
#
_symmetry.space_group_name_H-M   'P 1'
#
loop_
_entity.id
_entity.type
_entity.pdbx_description
1 polymer ?
#
loop_
_entity_poly.entity_id
_entity_poly.type
_entity_poly.pdbx_seq_one_letter_code
_entity_poly.pdbx_strand_id
1 'polypeptide(L)'
;MEDRQPVVLLTRLNDMPVHAKSVGCSTMMEPASTKTEQEYEVEEVVGMRYDKIKDEVYFLLKWKGWDSSYNSWESETNVEHCQDLVRDYCFQNNSMYRFRLMKKALRKASSASRPDVFILAKMMGYEVPPDGYIHKKDIEDMRKRVHLILQSHDGNALSKLGIKKGFGGLKEFLEVFEIRQRTLAAIKEWEDYINETSSAAAHIYVENFADCEEPPRDFVYLKDYRPGPGVTINSDPPVGCTCTNCLDEKDKCCPTDGGVQYAYNQYGTLVRPFGSAIYECNVRCACGPDCNNRVVQKGRQVPLVIFRTANGRGWGVRTLQRIKKGTFVMEYLGEIITNEEAERRGKIYDAEGMTYLFDLDYTEESDEQCYSVDAAKYGNVSHFVNHSCDPNLAVWSVWINNLDTKMPRLAFFTVRDVRQYEELTINYRMERPPTGMSQVDYTTRPLMRKRVLCKCGAKNCQKYLC
;
A
#
# COMPACT_ATOMS: atom_id res chain seq x y z
N MET A 1 27.49 6.95 -5.05
CA MET A 1 27.90 8.37 -4.98
C MET A 1 26.99 9.03 -3.99
N GLU A 2 27.61 9.72 -3.04
CA GLU A 2 27.14 10.20 -1.74
C GLU A 2 25.63 10.53 -1.57
N ASP A 3 25.07 9.91 -0.53
CA ASP A 3 23.79 10.25 0.10
C ASP A 3 23.75 11.73 0.50
N ARG A 4 22.92 12.52 -0.17
CA ARG A 4 22.56 13.86 0.30
C ARG A 4 21.46 13.73 1.36
N GLN A 5 21.82 14.05 2.61
CA GLN A 5 20.88 14.25 3.72
C GLN A 5 19.84 15.34 3.38
N PRO A 6 18.62 15.27 3.95
CA PRO A 6 17.56 16.25 3.68
C PRO A 6 17.98 17.64 4.18
N VAL A 7 17.89 18.62 3.29
CA VAL A 7 18.11 20.04 3.57
C VAL A 7 16.96 20.54 4.45
N VAL A 8 17.28 21.15 5.60
CA VAL A 8 16.29 21.69 6.53
C VAL A 8 16.15 23.19 6.31
N LEU A 9 14.93 23.67 6.11
CA LEU A 9 14.64 25.05 5.69
C LEU A 9 13.75 25.71 6.75
N LEU A 10 14.17 26.86 7.29
CA LEU A 10 13.36 27.68 8.20
C LEU A 10 13.03 29.02 7.55
N THR A 11 11.75 29.39 7.52
CA THR A 11 11.28 30.71 7.05
C THR A 11 11.42 31.75 8.16
N ARG A 12 12.19 32.81 7.90
CA ARG A 12 12.26 33.99 8.78
C ARG A 12 11.48 35.16 8.18
N LEU A 13 10.63 35.77 9.02
CA LEU A 13 9.81 36.92 8.63
C LEU A 13 10.55 38.27 8.66
N ASN A 14 11.84 38.36 8.94
CA ASN A 14 12.59 39.62 8.90
C ASN A 14 14.05 39.36 8.48
N ASP A 15 14.60 40.25 7.66
CA ASP A 15 16.05 40.41 7.49
C ASP A 15 16.73 40.46 8.87
N MET A 16 17.91 39.86 8.98
CA MET A 16 18.67 39.72 10.22
C MET A 16 18.70 41.02 11.07
N PRO A 17 18.66 40.95 12.42
CA PRO A 17 18.69 42.14 13.26
C PRO A 17 19.98 42.93 13.03
N VAL A 18 19.83 44.16 12.55
CA VAL A 18 20.87 45.18 12.61
C VAL A 18 21.23 45.40 14.08
N HIS A 19 22.52 45.32 14.39
CA HIS A 19 23.08 45.64 15.70
C HIS A 19 22.50 46.94 16.26
N ALA A 20 21.80 46.87 17.38
CA ALA A 20 21.52 48.04 18.19
C ALA A 20 22.81 48.50 18.88
N LYS A 21 23.52 49.44 18.25
CA LYS A 21 24.40 50.38 18.96
C LYS A 21 23.80 51.77 18.79
N SER A 22 23.42 52.37 19.92
CA SER A 22 23.05 53.77 20.06
C SER A 22 24.13 54.68 19.49
N VAL A 23 23.78 55.62 18.59
CA VAL A 23 24.13 57.07 18.58
C VAL A 23 23.44 57.73 17.36
N GLY A 24 22.63 58.78 17.60
CA GLY A 24 22.58 60.02 16.80
C GLY A 24 21.89 60.09 15.42
N CYS A 25 20.77 60.82 15.38
CA CYS A 25 20.30 61.81 14.37
C CYS A 25 19.86 61.43 12.93
N SER A 26 18.66 61.96 12.60
CA SER A 26 18.07 62.39 11.31
C SER A 26 17.60 61.36 10.25
N THR A 27 16.27 61.23 10.19
CA THR A 27 15.35 61.19 9.02
C THR A 27 15.88 60.71 7.65
N MET A 28 15.29 59.64 7.11
CA MET A 28 14.28 59.64 6.01
C MET A 28 13.57 58.27 5.95
N MET A 29 12.26 58.27 5.65
CA MET A 29 11.45 57.06 5.43
C MET A 29 11.61 56.61 3.96
N GLU A 30 11.88 55.32 3.74
CA GLU A 30 11.72 54.66 2.43
C GLU A 30 10.84 53.40 2.56
N PRO A 31 10.15 52.98 1.47
CA PRO A 31 8.89 52.26 1.53
C PRO A 31 9.03 50.75 1.74
N ALA A 32 7.95 50.14 2.24
CA ALA A 32 7.83 48.73 2.57
C ALA A 32 8.25 47.80 1.43
N SER A 33 9.35 47.06 1.62
CA SER A 33 9.76 45.98 0.72
C SER A 33 8.93 44.72 0.97
N THR A 34 8.51 44.09 -0.13
CA THR A 34 7.89 42.77 -0.18
C THR A 34 8.83 41.72 0.39
N LYS A 35 8.47 41.13 1.54
CA LYS A 35 9.24 40.10 2.24
C LYS A 35 9.35 38.83 1.40
N THR A 36 10.54 38.51 0.92
CA THR A 36 10.90 37.19 0.37
C THR A 36 11.27 36.25 1.50
N GLU A 37 10.59 35.11 1.59
CA GLU A 37 10.96 34.01 2.51
C GLU A 37 12.34 33.46 2.12
N GLN A 38 13.35 33.72 2.94
CA GLN A 38 14.66 33.06 2.84
C GLN A 38 14.69 31.84 3.74
N GLU A 39 15.17 30.74 3.18
CA GLU A 39 15.31 29.45 3.86
C GLU A 39 16.75 29.25 4.33
N TYR A 40 16.93 28.86 5.59
CA TYR A 40 18.25 28.65 6.20
C TYR A 40 18.40 27.23 6.78
N GLU A 41 19.60 26.66 6.63
CA GLU A 41 19.94 25.33 7.16
C GLU A 41 20.54 25.39 8.56
N VAL A 42 20.05 24.52 9.43
CA VAL A 42 20.51 24.38 10.82
C VAL A 42 21.66 23.38 10.87
N GLU A 43 22.79 23.81 11.43
CA GLU A 43 23.98 22.98 11.65
C GLU A 43 23.87 22.19 12.96
N GLU A 44 23.48 22.88 14.04
CA GLU A 44 23.45 22.29 15.38
C GLU A 44 22.45 23.05 16.28
N VAL A 45 21.85 22.35 17.25
CA VAL A 45 21.19 22.97 18.40
C VAL A 45 22.22 23.07 19.52
N VAL A 46 22.59 24.29 19.91
CA VAL A 46 23.68 24.53 20.89
C VAL A 46 23.17 24.97 22.26
N GLY A 47 21.88 25.27 22.38
CA GLY A 47 21.29 25.78 23.62
C GLY A 47 19.78 25.56 23.70
N MET A 48 19.25 25.51 24.92
CA MET A 48 17.81 25.48 25.18
C MET A 48 17.48 26.35 26.40
N ARG A 49 16.40 27.13 26.32
CA ARG A 49 15.85 27.86 27.46
C ARG A 49 14.34 27.72 27.51
N TYR A 50 13.79 27.83 28.70
CA TYR A 50 12.34 27.79 28.94
C TYR A 50 11.88 29.12 29.52
N ASP A 51 10.95 29.78 28.82
CA ASP A 51 10.26 30.96 29.30
C ASP A 51 9.06 30.52 30.14
N LYS A 52 9.17 30.65 31.47
CA LYS A 52 8.12 30.27 32.42
C LYS A 52 6.86 31.14 32.31
N ILE A 53 6.99 32.38 31.84
CA ILE A 53 5.87 33.33 31.76
C ILE A 53 5.00 32.98 30.57
N LYS A 54 5.63 32.63 29.45
CA LYS A 54 4.95 32.25 28.21
C LYS A 54 4.62 30.76 28.10
N ASP A 55 5.19 29.91 28.95
CA ASP A 55 5.19 28.44 28.81
C ASP A 55 5.76 28.00 27.44
N GLU A 56 6.82 28.68 27.01
CA GLU A 56 7.46 28.47 25.71
C GLU A 56 8.90 28.00 25.85
N VAL A 57 9.32 27.13 24.94
CA VAL A 57 10.69 26.64 24.85
C VAL A 57 11.34 27.27 23.62
N TYR A 58 12.58 27.71 23.80
CA TYR A 58 13.41 28.27 22.74
C TYR A 58 14.70 27.48 22.62
N PHE A 59 15.16 27.29 21.39
CA PHE A 59 16.40 26.61 21.03
C PHE A 59 17.37 27.59 20.40
N LEU A 60 18.62 27.57 20.83
CA LEU A 60 19.69 28.36 20.22
C LEU A 60 20.26 27.54 19.06
N LEU A 61 20.08 28.03 17.84
CA LEU A 61 20.53 27.36 16.63
C LEU A 61 21.87 27.90 16.17
N LYS A 62 22.75 26.99 15.78
CA LYS A 62 23.93 27.24 14.95
C LYS A 62 23.51 27.09 13.49
N TRP A 63 23.66 28.14 12.70
CA TRP A 63 23.31 28.12 11.27
C TRP A 63 24.49 27.63 10.44
N LYS A 64 24.21 26.77 9.46
CA LYS A 64 25.23 26.13 8.63
C LYS A 64 25.91 27.14 7.72
N GLY A 65 27.25 27.16 7.76
CA GLY A 65 28.07 28.08 6.97
C GLY A 65 28.14 29.51 7.52
N TRP A 66 27.53 29.78 8.68
CA TRP A 66 27.59 31.08 9.35
C TRP A 66 28.48 31.02 10.59
N ASP A 67 28.99 32.16 11.04
CA ASP A 67 29.74 32.21 12.29
C ASP A 67 28.80 32.07 13.51
N SER A 68 29.33 31.61 14.65
CA SER A 68 28.56 31.46 15.89
C SER A 68 27.94 32.77 16.42
N SER A 69 28.47 33.93 16.01
CA SER A 69 27.86 35.24 16.28
C SER A 69 26.48 35.41 15.66
N TYR A 70 26.13 34.61 14.66
CA TYR A 70 24.83 34.62 13.99
C TYR A 70 23.81 33.66 14.65
N ASN A 71 24.22 32.94 15.70
CA ASN A 71 23.33 32.03 16.41
C ASN A 71 22.11 32.78 16.95
N SER A 72 20.96 32.14 16.89
CA SER A 72 19.71 32.78 17.28
C SER A 72 18.75 31.84 17.99
N TRP A 73 17.95 32.43 18.86
CA TRP A 73 16.91 31.72 19.60
C TRP A 73 15.66 31.59 18.75
N GLU A 74 15.28 30.35 18.44
CA GLU A 74 14.09 30.01 17.68
C GLU A 74 13.08 29.28 18.59
N SER A 75 11.79 29.51 18.37
CA SER A 75 10.70 28.87 19.12
C SER A 75 10.52 27.40 18.73
N GLU A 76 9.74 26.65 19.52
CA GLU A 76 9.36 25.26 19.19
C GLU A 76 8.73 25.13 17.79
N THR A 77 7.94 26.11 17.35
CA THR A 77 7.34 26.13 16.01
C THR A 77 8.38 26.32 14.91
N ASN A 78 9.37 27.19 15.15
CA ASN A 78 10.42 27.49 14.19
C ASN A 78 11.48 26.39 14.11
N VAL A 79 11.38 25.31 14.87
CA VAL A 79 12.31 24.17 14.79
C VAL A 79 11.61 22.88 14.37
N GLU A 80 10.39 22.97 13.85
CA GLU A 80 9.60 21.80 13.41
C GLU A 80 10.31 20.99 12.33
N HIS A 81 11.12 21.63 11.48
CA HIS A 81 11.86 20.97 10.41
C HIS A 81 13.22 20.38 10.84
N CYS A 82 13.71 20.67 12.05
CA CYS A 82 14.97 20.11 12.60
C CYS A 82 14.76 19.32 13.90
N GLN A 83 13.63 18.61 14.04
CA GLN A 83 13.32 17.84 15.25
C GLN A 83 14.38 16.78 15.61
N ASP A 84 15.10 16.24 14.63
CA ASP A 84 16.23 15.32 14.87
C ASP A 84 17.33 15.98 15.72
N LEU A 85 17.77 17.19 15.35
CA LEU A 85 18.80 17.94 16.09
C LEU A 85 18.31 18.36 17.48
N VAL A 86 17.04 18.79 17.57
CA VAL A 86 16.41 19.13 18.85
C VAL A 86 16.37 17.92 19.79
N ARG A 87 15.98 16.76 19.25
CA ARG A 87 15.95 15.50 19.99
C ARG A 87 17.36 15.16 20.46
N ASP A 88 18.34 15.10 19.57
CA ASP A 88 19.70 14.72 19.94
C ASP A 88 20.29 15.63 21.03
N TYR A 89 20.14 16.95 20.89
CA TYR A 89 20.55 17.90 21.94
C TYR A 89 19.86 17.61 23.28
N CYS A 90 18.54 17.39 23.27
CA CYS A 90 17.77 17.14 24.49
C CYS A 90 18.18 15.84 25.19
N PHE A 91 18.55 14.80 24.45
CA PHE A 91 19.03 13.55 25.01
C PHE A 91 20.47 13.65 25.53
N GLN A 92 21.37 14.25 24.74
CA GLN A 92 22.77 14.47 25.13
C GLN A 92 22.88 15.29 26.44
N ASN A 93 22.02 16.30 26.58
CA ASN A 93 22.01 17.19 27.74
C ASN A 93 21.05 16.73 28.86
N ASN A 94 20.45 15.54 28.76
CA ASN A 94 19.51 15.00 29.74
C ASN A 94 18.36 15.98 30.09
N SER A 95 17.94 16.80 29.13
CA SER A 95 16.99 17.91 29.29
C SER A 95 15.63 17.44 29.83
N MET A 96 14.88 18.26 30.56
CA MET A 96 13.49 17.91 30.92
C MET A 96 12.54 17.89 29.70
N TYR A 97 12.95 18.50 28.58
CA TYR A 97 12.14 18.64 27.38
C TYR A 97 11.83 17.30 26.68
N ARG A 98 12.68 16.27 26.81
CA ARG A 98 12.39 14.90 26.30
C ARG A 98 11.06 14.34 26.83
N PHE A 99 10.63 14.69 28.04
CA PHE A 99 9.31 14.31 28.55
C PHE A 99 8.16 15.08 27.88
N ARG A 100 8.39 16.33 27.44
CA ARG A 100 7.43 17.12 26.64
C ARG A 100 7.29 16.53 25.24
N LEU A 101 8.41 16.17 24.58
CA LEU A 101 8.43 15.44 23.32
C LEU A 101 7.66 14.12 23.41
N MET A 102 7.93 13.32 24.45
CA MET A 102 7.22 12.07 24.70
C MET A 102 5.70 12.27 24.81
N LYS A 103 5.24 13.21 25.64
CA LYS A 103 3.81 13.47 25.83
C LYS A 103 3.15 13.94 24.52
N LYS A 104 3.84 14.76 23.72
CA LYS A 104 3.36 15.20 22.39
C LYS A 104 3.21 14.01 21.44
N ALA A 105 4.23 13.15 21.35
CA ALA A 105 4.17 11.92 20.55
C ALA A 105 3.04 10.98 20.98
N LEU A 106 2.89 10.74 22.28
CA LEU A 106 1.83 9.89 22.84
C LEU A 106 0.42 10.44 22.54
N ARG A 107 0.21 11.76 22.65
CA ARG A 107 -1.08 12.39 22.30
C ARG A 107 -1.42 12.20 20.83
N LYS A 108 -0.43 12.37 19.95
CA LYS A 108 -0.63 12.21 18.50
C LYS A 108 -0.88 10.74 18.14
N ALA A 109 -0.09 9.81 18.70
CA ALA A 109 -0.26 8.37 18.49
C ALA A 109 -1.62 7.84 19.00
N SER A 110 -2.18 8.45 20.05
CA SER A 110 -3.50 8.11 20.62
C SER A 110 -4.64 9.03 20.16
N SER A 111 -4.44 9.76 19.06
CA SER A 111 -5.48 10.60 18.44
C SER A 111 -6.73 9.79 18.13
N ALA A 112 -7.92 10.39 18.34
CA ALA A 112 -9.19 9.77 18.00
C ALA A 112 -9.43 9.68 16.48
N SER A 113 -8.89 10.62 15.70
CA SER A 113 -9.12 10.69 14.26
C SER A 113 -8.24 9.73 13.47
N ARG A 114 -6.96 9.63 13.84
CA ARG A 114 -5.96 8.82 13.14
C ARG A 114 -4.92 8.28 14.13
N PRO A 115 -5.27 7.25 14.92
CA PRO A 115 -4.34 6.66 15.86
C PRO A 115 -3.21 5.93 15.13
N ASP A 116 -2.00 5.96 15.70
CA ASP A 116 -0.90 5.14 15.23
C ASP A 116 -0.94 3.77 15.91
N VAL A 117 -1.67 2.85 15.29
CA VAL A 117 -1.97 1.53 15.85
C VAL A 117 -0.70 0.71 16.07
N PHE A 118 0.33 0.85 15.22
CA PHE A 118 1.62 0.18 15.42
C PHE A 118 2.28 0.62 16.73
N ILE A 119 2.33 1.93 16.98
CA ILE A 119 2.89 2.48 18.21
C ILE A 119 2.08 2.00 19.43
N LEU A 120 0.75 2.09 19.35
CA LEU A 120 -0.14 1.64 20.43
C LEU A 120 0.06 0.17 20.76
N ALA A 121 0.06 -0.71 19.74
CA ALA A 121 0.25 -2.14 19.91
C ALA A 121 1.60 -2.47 20.55
N LYS A 122 2.68 -1.89 20.02
CA LYS A 122 4.05 -2.11 20.51
C LYS A 122 4.24 -1.61 21.95
N MET A 123 3.64 -0.48 22.32
CA MET A 123 3.66 0.03 23.69
C MET A 123 2.87 -0.84 24.68
N MET A 124 1.80 -1.48 24.23
CA MET A 124 0.96 -2.36 25.06
C MET A 124 1.44 -3.81 25.08
N GLY A 125 2.45 -4.15 24.26
CA GLY A 125 2.88 -5.53 24.07
C GLY A 125 1.82 -6.39 23.37
N TYR A 126 0.98 -5.76 22.54
CA TYR A 126 -0.02 -6.44 21.73
C TYR A 126 0.64 -7.03 20.49
N GLU A 127 0.45 -8.33 20.26
CA GLU A 127 0.96 -9.02 19.08
C GLU A 127 -0.03 -8.86 17.92
N VAL A 128 0.43 -8.19 16.86
CA VAL A 128 -0.37 -8.02 15.64
C VAL A 128 -0.54 -9.39 14.96
N PRO A 129 -1.79 -9.83 14.68
CA PRO A 129 -2.01 -11.10 14.01
C PRO A 129 -1.33 -11.18 12.62
N PRO A 130 -1.01 -12.38 12.11
CA PRO A 130 -0.33 -12.54 10.82
C PRO A 130 -1.03 -11.88 9.63
N ASP A 131 -2.35 -11.80 9.67
CA ASP A 131 -3.22 -11.13 8.67
C ASP A 131 -3.35 -9.62 8.89
N GLY A 132 -2.55 -9.05 9.79
CA GLY A 132 -2.46 -7.62 10.09
C GLY A 132 -3.76 -7.02 10.63
N TYR A 133 -4.77 -7.82 11.00
CA TYR A 133 -6.06 -7.30 11.45
C TYR A 133 -6.09 -7.11 12.96
N ILE A 134 -6.52 -5.92 13.39
CA ILE A 134 -6.76 -5.60 14.79
C ILE A 134 -8.19 -5.10 14.90
N HIS A 135 -8.96 -5.67 15.82
CA HIS A 135 -10.36 -5.31 15.97
C HIS A 135 -10.48 -3.86 16.45
N LYS A 136 -11.48 -3.13 15.96
CA LYS A 136 -11.69 -1.70 16.31
C LYS A 136 -11.78 -1.47 17.82
N LYS A 137 -12.37 -2.43 18.55
CA LYS A 137 -12.46 -2.42 20.01
C LYS A 137 -11.07 -2.41 20.67
N ASP A 138 -10.16 -3.27 20.23
CA ASP A 138 -8.81 -3.38 20.80
C ASP A 138 -8.00 -2.12 20.52
N ILE A 139 -8.13 -1.54 19.32
CA ILE A 139 -7.53 -0.24 18.98
C ILE A 139 -8.01 0.85 19.95
N GLU A 140 -9.32 0.91 20.18
CA GLU A 140 -9.93 1.90 21.06
C GLU A 140 -9.53 1.70 22.53
N ASP A 141 -9.44 0.46 22.99
CA ASP A 141 -9.01 0.13 24.34
C ASP A 141 -7.53 0.53 24.58
N MET A 142 -6.65 0.27 23.62
CA MET A 142 -5.25 0.74 23.67
C MET A 142 -5.18 2.27 23.69
N ARG A 143 -5.97 2.94 22.85
CA ARG A 143 -6.04 4.41 22.76
C ARG A 143 -6.48 5.04 24.09
N LYS A 144 -7.59 4.56 24.65
CA LYS A 144 -8.13 5.02 25.95
C LYS A 144 -7.15 4.82 27.08
N ARG A 145 -6.40 3.71 27.09
CA ARG A 145 -5.38 3.45 28.11
C ARG A 145 -4.24 4.47 28.07
N VAL A 146 -3.74 4.82 26.88
CA VAL A 146 -2.73 5.88 26.73
C VAL A 146 -3.29 7.23 27.18
N HIS A 147 -4.53 7.54 26.80
CA HIS A 147 -5.19 8.79 27.20
C HIS A 147 -5.32 8.93 28.73
N LEU A 148 -5.75 7.86 29.40
CA LEU A 148 -5.86 7.83 30.86
C LEU A 148 -4.50 8.03 31.55
N ILE A 149 -3.45 7.42 31.02
CA ILE A 149 -2.08 7.59 31.54
C ILE A 149 -1.59 9.03 31.36
N LEU A 150 -1.91 9.67 30.23
CA LEU A 150 -1.54 11.06 29.97
C LEU A 150 -2.28 12.07 30.87
N GLN A 151 -3.46 11.73 31.36
CA GLN A 151 -4.27 12.54 32.29
C GLN A 151 -3.93 12.27 33.76
N SER A 152 -3.18 11.22 34.06
CA SER A 152 -2.86 10.83 35.42
C SER A 152 -1.96 11.86 36.14
N HIS A 153 -2.30 12.15 37.39
CA HIS A 153 -1.47 12.95 38.30
C HIS A 153 -0.35 12.12 38.98
N ASP A 154 -0.37 10.79 38.85
CA ASP A 154 0.72 9.90 39.29
C ASP A 154 1.97 10.13 38.43
N GLY A 155 3.03 10.65 39.04
CA GLY A 155 4.31 10.95 38.39
C GLY A 155 5.00 9.73 37.75
N ASN A 156 4.60 8.52 38.14
CA ASN A 156 5.10 7.26 37.60
C ASN A 156 4.15 6.63 36.58
N ALA A 157 2.99 7.22 36.27
CA ALA A 157 2.00 6.60 35.38
C ALA A 157 2.56 6.26 33.99
N LEU A 158 3.47 7.08 33.47
CA LEU A 158 4.13 6.85 32.19
C LEU A 158 5.03 5.60 32.17
N SER A 159 5.53 5.15 33.33
CA SER A 159 6.29 3.90 33.43
C SER A 159 5.42 2.65 33.20
N LYS A 160 4.08 2.79 33.27
CA LYS A 160 3.12 1.72 32.96
C LYS A 160 3.02 1.46 31.46
N LEU A 161 3.57 2.34 30.62
CA LEU A 161 3.71 2.14 29.18
C LEU A 161 4.95 1.31 28.90
N GLY A 162 4.83 0.30 28.04
CA GLY A 162 5.93 -0.57 27.64
C GLY A 162 6.95 0.09 26.72
N ILE A 163 7.33 1.36 26.90
CA ILE A 163 8.26 2.08 26.01
C ILE A 163 9.61 1.37 25.97
N LYS A 164 10.20 1.07 27.14
CA LYS A 164 11.49 0.38 27.21
C LYS A 164 11.43 -1.02 26.60
N LYS A 165 10.36 -1.78 26.87
CA LYS A 165 10.18 -3.14 26.35
C LYS A 165 9.90 -3.15 24.84
N GLY A 166 9.09 -2.23 24.36
CA GLY A 166 8.68 -2.15 22.96
C GLY A 166 9.74 -1.54 22.06
N PHE A 167 10.42 -0.48 22.51
CA PHE A 167 11.28 0.34 21.64
C PHE A 167 12.76 0.35 22.07
N GLY A 168 13.11 -0.16 23.25
CA GLY A 168 14.49 -0.12 23.78
C GLY A 168 14.74 1.09 24.70
N GLY A 169 13.96 2.15 24.55
CA GLY A 169 14.10 3.36 25.35
C GLY A 169 13.26 4.51 24.83
N LEU A 170 13.39 5.67 25.46
CA LEU A 170 12.65 6.86 25.06
C LEU A 170 13.18 7.48 23.76
N LYS A 171 14.49 7.37 23.50
CA LYS A 171 15.12 7.93 22.30
C LYS A 171 14.61 7.19 21.07
N GLU A 172 14.71 5.88 21.11
CA GLU A 172 14.29 4.94 20.06
C GLU A 172 12.78 5.03 19.81
N PHE A 173 11.97 5.21 20.85
CA PHE A 173 10.54 5.47 20.69
C PHE A 173 10.26 6.73 19.87
N LEU A 174 10.95 7.83 20.14
CA LEU A 174 10.74 9.09 19.42
C LEU A 174 11.22 8.99 17.97
N GLU A 175 12.37 8.35 17.73
CA GLU A 175 12.87 8.06 16.38
C GLU A 175 11.87 7.22 15.57
N VAL A 176 11.37 6.12 16.14
CA VAL A 176 10.37 5.26 15.49
C VAL A 176 9.06 6.02 15.27
N PHE A 177 8.63 6.84 16.22
CA PHE A 177 7.43 7.64 16.09
C PHE A 177 7.52 8.62 14.91
N GLU A 178 8.64 9.31 14.74
CA GLU A 178 8.85 10.24 13.62
C GLU A 178 8.88 9.53 12.26
N ILE A 179 9.54 8.37 12.18
CA ILE A 179 9.47 7.51 10.99
C ILE A 179 8.00 7.17 10.70
N ARG A 180 7.25 6.72 11.70
CA ARG A 180 5.83 6.37 11.54
C ARG A 180 4.95 7.54 11.11
N GLN A 181 5.25 8.77 11.53
CA GLN A 181 4.49 9.94 11.06
C GLN A 181 4.66 10.14 9.55
N ARG A 182 5.88 9.95 9.02
CA ARG A 182 6.16 9.97 7.58
C ARG A 182 5.47 8.80 6.87
N THR A 183 5.58 7.59 7.41
CA THR A 183 4.90 6.40 6.87
C THR A 183 3.39 6.60 6.75
N LEU A 184 2.74 7.11 7.80
CA LEU A 184 1.29 7.35 7.78
C LEU A 184 0.88 8.47 6.82
N ALA A 185 1.74 9.46 6.57
CA ALA A 185 1.50 10.47 5.55
C ALA A 185 1.59 9.85 4.14
N ALA A 186 2.67 9.11 3.86
CA ALA A 186 2.85 8.41 2.59
C ALA A 186 1.74 7.40 2.30
N ILE A 187 1.28 6.64 3.31
CA ILE A 187 0.12 5.73 3.19
C ILE A 187 -1.13 6.49 2.74
N LYS A 188 -1.39 7.67 3.32
CA LYS A 188 -2.59 8.44 2.99
C LYS A 188 -2.51 9.01 1.57
N GLU A 189 -1.39 9.59 1.21
CA GLU A 189 -1.14 10.10 -0.14
C GLU A 189 -1.30 9.01 -1.19
N TRP A 190 -0.75 7.82 -0.93
CA TRP A 190 -0.85 6.69 -1.85
C TRP A 190 -2.26 6.09 -1.93
N GLU A 191 -2.99 6.03 -0.81
CA GLU A 191 -4.41 5.64 -0.80
C GLU A 191 -5.23 6.58 -1.69
N ASP A 192 -5.02 7.90 -1.57
CA ASP A 192 -5.72 8.90 -2.38
C ASP A 192 -5.39 8.72 -3.87
N TYR A 193 -4.10 8.61 -4.21
CA TYR A 193 -3.64 8.33 -5.58
C TYR A 193 -4.29 7.09 -6.21
N ILE A 194 -4.35 5.97 -5.48
CA ILE A 194 -4.95 4.72 -5.99
C ILE A 194 -6.45 4.88 -6.26
N ASN A 195 -7.18 5.52 -5.36
CA ASN A 195 -8.63 5.65 -5.50
C ASN A 195 -9.02 6.66 -6.58
N GLU A 196 -8.26 7.75 -6.73
CA GLU A 196 -8.40 8.68 -7.85
C GLU A 196 -8.15 7.96 -9.19
N THR A 197 -7.09 7.16 -9.27
CA THR A 197 -6.72 6.43 -10.49
C THR A 197 -7.68 5.29 -10.83
N SER A 198 -8.16 4.54 -9.83
CA SER A 198 -8.97 3.33 -10.04
C SER A 198 -10.34 3.64 -10.65
N SER A 199 -10.92 4.81 -10.36
CA SER A 199 -12.29 5.21 -10.76
C SER A 199 -13.37 4.14 -10.51
N ALA A 200 -13.10 3.15 -9.64
CA ALA A 200 -13.99 2.04 -9.34
C ALA A 200 -14.97 2.46 -8.23
N ALA A 201 -16.16 1.86 -8.22
CA ALA A 201 -17.19 2.18 -7.25
C ALA A 201 -16.80 1.88 -5.79
N ALA A 202 -15.93 0.87 -5.57
CA ALA A 202 -15.53 0.42 -4.24
C ALA A 202 -14.14 0.93 -3.84
N HIS A 203 -14.04 1.57 -2.67
CA HIS A 203 -12.81 2.14 -2.11
C HIS A 203 -11.74 1.08 -1.80
N ILE A 204 -10.47 1.44 -1.97
CA ILE A 204 -9.30 0.69 -1.51
C ILE A 204 -8.70 1.46 -0.33
N TYR A 205 -8.62 0.82 0.84
CA TYR A 205 -7.92 1.38 1.99
C TYR A 205 -6.47 0.88 2.04
N VAL A 206 -5.60 1.62 2.72
CA VAL A 206 -4.20 1.21 2.94
C VAL A 206 -3.86 1.27 4.43
N GLU A 207 -3.40 0.16 5.00
CA GLU A 207 -3.14 0.04 6.43
C GLU A 207 -1.79 -0.63 6.74
N ASN A 208 -0.98 -0.02 7.61
CA ASN A 208 0.22 -0.66 8.15
C ASN A 208 0.26 -0.54 9.67
N PHE A 209 -0.02 -1.67 10.33
CA PHE A 209 0.06 -1.83 11.79
C PHE A 209 1.23 -2.72 12.24
N ALA A 210 1.99 -3.28 11.29
CA ALA A 210 3.01 -4.30 11.57
C ALA A 210 4.42 -3.70 11.68
N ASP A 211 4.75 -2.69 10.87
CA ASP A 211 6.09 -2.11 10.80
C ASP A 211 6.08 -0.64 10.34
N CYS A 212 7.26 -0.13 9.96
CA CYS A 212 7.48 1.22 9.46
C CYS A 212 7.60 1.29 7.93
N GLU A 213 7.32 0.21 7.21
CA GLU A 213 7.45 0.16 5.75
C GLU A 213 6.46 1.12 5.09
N GLU A 214 6.96 1.93 4.17
CA GLU A 214 6.16 2.81 3.33
C GLU A 214 5.51 2.05 2.17
N PRO A 215 4.45 2.61 1.54
CA PRO A 215 3.95 2.09 0.28
C PRO A 215 5.04 2.11 -0.82
N PRO A 216 4.92 1.25 -1.84
CA PRO A 216 5.89 1.20 -2.93
C PRO A 216 5.90 2.52 -3.72
N ARG A 217 7.10 3.12 -3.86
CA ARG A 217 7.28 4.41 -4.55
C ARG A 217 7.34 4.28 -6.07
N ASP A 218 7.85 3.16 -6.59
CA ASP A 218 8.07 2.93 -8.02
C ASP A 218 6.96 2.09 -8.69
N PHE A 219 5.78 2.03 -8.07
CA PHE A 219 4.62 1.27 -8.57
C PHE A 219 3.56 2.20 -9.16
N VAL A 220 3.13 1.92 -10.39
CA VAL A 220 2.11 2.69 -11.11
C VAL A 220 0.79 1.92 -11.12
N TYR A 221 -0.25 2.52 -10.57
CA TYR A 221 -1.57 1.90 -10.51
C TYR A 221 -2.27 1.96 -11.89
N LEU A 222 -2.83 0.84 -12.33
CA LEU A 222 -3.51 0.68 -13.62
C LEU A 222 -5.02 0.50 -13.46
N LYS A 223 -5.78 1.08 -14.40
CA LYS A 223 -7.22 0.83 -14.58
C LYS A 223 -7.53 -0.26 -15.62
N ASP A 224 -6.60 -0.51 -16.53
CA ASP A 224 -6.69 -1.53 -17.57
C ASP A 224 -5.28 -1.96 -17.99
N TYR A 225 -5.16 -3.00 -18.82
CA TYR A 225 -3.88 -3.48 -19.35
C TYR A 225 -3.11 -2.38 -20.07
N ARG A 226 -1.80 -2.43 -19.92
CA ARG A 226 -0.86 -1.57 -20.65
C ARG A 226 -0.15 -2.41 -21.72
N PRO A 227 -0.26 -2.12 -23.01
CA PRO A 227 0.50 -2.86 -24.02
C PRO A 227 1.99 -2.52 -23.89
N GLY A 228 2.84 -3.54 -23.86
CA GLY A 228 4.28 -3.40 -23.97
C GLY A 228 4.73 -3.13 -25.42
N PRO A 229 6.03 -2.89 -25.65
CA PRO A 229 6.57 -2.69 -26.98
C PRO A 229 6.23 -3.86 -27.92
N GLY A 230 5.66 -3.55 -29.09
CA GLY A 230 5.29 -4.56 -30.10
C GLY A 230 3.98 -5.29 -29.83
N VAL A 231 3.25 -4.97 -28.74
CA VAL A 231 1.96 -5.58 -28.41
C VAL A 231 0.81 -4.65 -28.81
N THR A 232 -0.22 -5.20 -29.45
CA THR A 232 -1.46 -4.47 -29.79
C THR A 232 -2.64 -5.18 -29.16
N ILE A 233 -3.41 -4.47 -28.33
CA ILE A 233 -4.63 -5.00 -27.70
C ILE A 233 -5.83 -4.47 -28.50
N ASN A 234 -6.56 -5.36 -29.16
CA ASN A 234 -7.74 -4.95 -29.93
C ASN A 234 -8.91 -4.60 -28.99
N SER A 235 -9.57 -3.47 -29.24
CA SER A 235 -10.75 -3.01 -28.50
C SER A 235 -12.03 -3.02 -29.33
N ASP A 236 -11.95 -3.33 -30.62
CA ASP A 236 -13.10 -3.47 -31.52
C ASP A 236 -13.32 -4.94 -31.88
N PRO A 237 -14.23 -5.65 -31.19
CA PRO A 237 -14.54 -7.05 -31.47
C PRO A 237 -15.22 -7.18 -32.83
N PRO A 238 -15.06 -8.29 -33.58
CA PRO A 238 -15.71 -8.47 -34.87
C PRO A 238 -17.23 -8.62 -34.78
N VAL A 239 -17.73 -9.22 -33.70
CA VAL A 239 -19.14 -9.62 -33.53
C VAL A 239 -19.67 -9.29 -32.14
N GLY A 240 -21.00 -9.18 -32.02
CA GLY A 240 -21.71 -9.05 -30.76
C GLY A 240 -23.13 -9.62 -30.88
N CYS A 241 -23.74 -9.99 -29.76
CA CYS A 241 -25.08 -10.58 -29.77
C CYS A 241 -26.17 -9.53 -30.04
N THR A 242 -27.31 -9.98 -30.56
CA THR A 242 -28.53 -9.16 -30.76
C THR A 242 -29.60 -9.41 -29.69
N CYS A 243 -29.26 -10.12 -28.61
CA CYS A 243 -30.19 -10.47 -27.55
C CYS A 243 -30.83 -9.25 -26.89
N THR A 244 -32.11 -9.38 -26.56
CA THR A 244 -32.82 -8.42 -25.71
C THR A 244 -32.62 -8.71 -24.23
N ASN A 245 -32.64 -9.99 -23.84
CA ASN A 245 -32.26 -10.45 -22.50
C ASN A 245 -31.26 -11.61 -22.61
N CYS A 246 -29.98 -11.32 -22.38
CA CYS A 246 -28.91 -12.31 -22.48
C CYS A 246 -29.02 -13.45 -21.45
N LEU A 247 -29.73 -13.24 -20.33
CA LEU A 247 -29.92 -14.27 -19.32
C LEU A 247 -31.06 -15.24 -19.71
N ASP A 248 -32.07 -14.78 -20.44
CA ASP A 248 -33.14 -15.66 -20.92
C ASP A 248 -32.73 -16.33 -22.25
N GLU A 249 -31.93 -15.64 -23.05
CA GLU A 249 -31.45 -16.05 -24.38
C GLU A 249 -30.04 -16.67 -24.33
N LYS A 250 -29.70 -17.42 -23.26
CA LYS A 250 -28.31 -17.89 -23.01
C LYS A 250 -27.71 -18.66 -24.19
N ASP A 251 -28.52 -19.50 -24.84
CA ASP A 251 -28.12 -20.38 -25.94
C ASP A 251 -27.94 -19.64 -27.28
N LYS A 252 -28.10 -18.31 -27.29
CA LYS A 252 -27.91 -17.44 -28.47
C LYS A 252 -27.03 -16.22 -28.16
N CYS A 253 -26.47 -16.17 -26.95
CA CYS A 253 -25.62 -15.09 -26.50
C CYS A 253 -24.13 -15.39 -26.81
N CYS A 254 -23.25 -14.39 -26.64
CA CYS A 254 -21.82 -14.46 -26.94
C CYS A 254 -21.07 -15.70 -26.42
N PRO A 255 -21.37 -16.28 -25.22
CA PRO A 255 -20.77 -17.53 -24.80
C PRO A 255 -20.95 -18.66 -25.82
N THR A 256 -22.14 -18.77 -26.41
CA THR A 256 -22.47 -19.82 -27.37
C THR A 256 -21.66 -19.68 -28.66
N ASP A 257 -21.48 -18.45 -29.15
CA ASP A 257 -20.64 -18.15 -30.32
C ASP A 257 -19.16 -18.51 -30.05
N GLY A 258 -18.71 -18.36 -28.81
CA GLY A 258 -17.40 -18.81 -28.33
C GLY A 258 -17.31 -20.32 -28.03
N GLY A 259 -18.37 -21.09 -28.31
CA GLY A 259 -18.42 -22.54 -28.07
C GLY A 259 -18.51 -22.93 -26.60
N VAL A 260 -18.86 -22.00 -25.69
CA VAL A 260 -18.91 -22.24 -24.25
C VAL A 260 -20.27 -21.93 -23.64
N GLN A 261 -20.52 -22.51 -22.47
CA GLN A 261 -21.76 -22.28 -21.74
C GLN A 261 -21.73 -20.95 -20.99
N TYR A 262 -22.90 -20.33 -20.86
CA TYR A 262 -23.10 -19.08 -20.12
C TYR A 262 -22.52 -19.14 -18.70
N ALA A 263 -21.74 -18.13 -18.32
CA ALA A 263 -20.87 -18.22 -17.13
C ALA A 263 -21.58 -17.90 -15.81
N TYR A 264 -22.56 -16.99 -15.84
CA TYR A 264 -23.12 -16.38 -14.64
C TYR A 264 -24.58 -16.78 -14.37
N ASN A 265 -24.98 -16.74 -13.11
CA ASN A 265 -26.40 -16.81 -12.72
C ASN A 265 -27.05 -15.41 -12.71
N GLN A 266 -28.33 -15.35 -12.33
CA GLN A 266 -29.10 -14.10 -12.25
C GLN A 266 -28.53 -13.05 -11.28
N TYR A 267 -27.64 -13.44 -10.37
CA TYR A 267 -26.97 -12.57 -9.40
C TYR A 267 -25.56 -12.14 -9.86
N GLY A 268 -25.15 -12.48 -11.09
CA GLY A 268 -23.80 -12.22 -11.58
C GLY A 268 -22.72 -13.09 -10.92
N THR A 269 -23.13 -14.19 -10.28
CA THR A 269 -22.19 -15.15 -9.66
C THR A 269 -21.76 -16.20 -10.67
N LEU A 270 -20.48 -16.49 -10.72
CA LEU A 270 -19.89 -17.54 -11.56
C LEU A 270 -20.37 -18.92 -11.11
N VAL A 271 -20.89 -19.71 -12.06
CA VAL A 271 -21.37 -21.08 -11.84
C VAL A 271 -20.57 -22.14 -12.61
N ARG A 272 -19.50 -21.73 -13.30
CA ARG A 272 -18.66 -22.61 -14.10
C ARG A 272 -17.53 -23.23 -13.27
N PRO A 273 -17.06 -24.44 -13.61
CA PRO A 273 -15.89 -25.02 -12.99
C PRO A 273 -14.62 -24.22 -13.33
N PHE A 274 -13.60 -24.39 -12.51
CA PHE A 274 -12.26 -23.83 -12.73
C PHE A 274 -11.71 -24.26 -14.10
N GLY A 275 -11.01 -23.36 -14.80
CA GLY A 275 -10.45 -23.59 -16.13
C GLY A 275 -11.41 -23.40 -17.31
N SER A 276 -12.71 -23.15 -17.06
CA SER A 276 -13.63 -22.78 -18.14
C SER A 276 -13.33 -21.40 -18.70
N ALA A 277 -13.36 -21.23 -20.03
CA ALA A 277 -13.37 -19.90 -20.65
C ALA A 277 -14.67 -19.15 -20.35
N ILE A 278 -14.57 -17.82 -20.26
CA ILE A 278 -15.69 -16.90 -20.08
C ILE A 278 -15.70 -15.90 -21.24
N TYR A 279 -16.80 -15.85 -22.00
CA TYR A 279 -17.01 -14.81 -23.01
C TYR A 279 -18.14 -13.88 -22.55
N GLU A 280 -17.78 -12.65 -22.21
CA GLU A 280 -18.75 -11.62 -21.86
C GLU A 280 -19.33 -10.95 -23.11
N CYS A 281 -20.47 -10.29 -22.95
CA CYS A 281 -20.96 -9.37 -23.97
C CYS A 281 -20.00 -8.18 -24.09
N ASN A 282 -19.91 -7.61 -25.29
CA ASN A 282 -18.89 -6.64 -25.67
C ASN A 282 -19.50 -5.36 -26.24
N VAL A 283 -18.68 -4.43 -26.72
CA VAL A 283 -19.14 -3.12 -27.23
C VAL A 283 -20.03 -3.21 -28.49
N ARG A 284 -20.00 -4.34 -29.22
CA ARG A 284 -20.86 -4.57 -30.40
C ARG A 284 -22.17 -5.29 -30.09
N CYS A 285 -22.39 -5.69 -28.84
CA CYS A 285 -23.63 -6.34 -28.43
C CYS A 285 -24.76 -5.32 -28.26
N ALA A 286 -25.98 -5.70 -28.64
CA ALA A 286 -27.18 -4.87 -28.48
C ALA A 286 -27.58 -4.67 -27.00
N CYS A 287 -27.16 -5.56 -26.10
CA CYS A 287 -27.49 -5.48 -24.68
C CYS A 287 -26.75 -4.34 -23.96
N GLY A 288 -27.46 -3.64 -23.07
CA GLY A 288 -26.92 -2.52 -22.29
C GLY A 288 -25.93 -2.89 -21.18
N PRO A 289 -25.47 -1.90 -20.39
CA PRO A 289 -24.47 -2.09 -19.34
C PRO A 289 -24.94 -3.01 -18.19
N ASP A 290 -26.26 -3.07 -17.93
CA ASP A 290 -26.82 -3.88 -16.86
C ASP A 290 -26.92 -5.38 -17.19
N CYS A 291 -26.57 -5.78 -18.42
CA CYS A 291 -26.57 -7.16 -18.86
C CYS A 291 -25.88 -8.10 -17.86
N ASN A 292 -26.52 -9.25 -17.56
CA ASN A 292 -25.98 -10.27 -16.66
C ASN A 292 -24.70 -10.94 -17.18
N ASN A 293 -24.39 -10.80 -18.48
CA ASN A 293 -23.13 -11.25 -19.09
C ASN A 293 -22.09 -10.13 -19.21
N ARG A 294 -22.17 -9.12 -18.34
CA ARG A 294 -21.19 -8.04 -18.19
C ARG A 294 -20.84 -7.93 -16.70
N VAL A 295 -20.02 -8.83 -16.16
CA VAL A 295 -19.66 -8.86 -14.74
C VAL A 295 -18.26 -8.27 -14.53
N VAL A 296 -17.27 -8.78 -15.25
CA VAL A 296 -15.86 -8.36 -15.11
C VAL A 296 -15.68 -6.93 -15.58
N GLN A 297 -16.27 -6.56 -16.73
CA GLN A 297 -16.19 -5.20 -17.26
C GLN A 297 -16.91 -4.13 -16.43
N LYS A 298 -17.74 -4.51 -15.44
CA LYS A 298 -18.30 -3.55 -14.46
C LYS A 298 -17.26 -3.11 -13.43
N GLY A 299 -16.08 -3.72 -13.42
CA GLY A 299 -15.01 -3.43 -12.49
C GLY A 299 -15.32 -3.89 -11.06
N ARG A 300 -14.36 -3.65 -10.17
CA ARG A 300 -14.42 -4.07 -8.77
C ARG A 300 -15.60 -3.43 -8.03
N GLN A 301 -16.44 -4.27 -7.42
CA GLN A 301 -17.55 -3.86 -6.56
C GLN A 301 -17.28 -4.09 -5.05
N VAL A 302 -16.20 -4.81 -4.71
CA VAL A 302 -15.87 -5.17 -3.33
C VAL A 302 -14.85 -4.18 -2.75
N PRO A 303 -15.10 -3.57 -1.57
CA PRO A 303 -14.11 -2.74 -0.90
C PRO A 303 -12.99 -3.61 -0.32
N LEU A 304 -11.75 -3.15 -0.50
CA LEU A 304 -10.54 -3.91 -0.15
C LEU A 304 -9.60 -3.07 0.72
N VAL A 305 -8.71 -3.75 1.43
CA VAL A 305 -7.61 -3.11 2.16
C VAL A 305 -6.30 -3.72 1.70
N ILE A 306 -5.39 -2.89 1.20
CA ILE A 306 -3.98 -3.25 1.06
C ILE A 306 -3.35 -3.08 2.44
N PHE A 307 -2.87 -4.17 3.03
CA PHE A 307 -2.38 -4.16 4.41
C PHE A 307 -0.99 -4.77 4.54
N ARG A 308 -0.23 -4.36 5.56
CA ARG A 308 1.07 -4.97 5.86
C ARG A 308 0.89 -6.24 6.72
N THR A 309 1.37 -7.37 6.24
CA THR A 309 1.33 -8.66 6.98
C THR A 309 2.32 -8.64 8.15
N ALA A 310 1.94 -9.22 9.29
CA ALA A 310 2.80 -9.25 10.48
C ALA A 310 3.80 -10.43 10.51
N ASN A 311 3.69 -11.38 9.57
CA ASN A 311 4.55 -12.57 9.50
C ASN A 311 5.63 -12.48 8.40
N GLY A 312 5.85 -11.29 7.85
CA GLY A 312 6.93 -11.01 6.90
C GLY A 312 6.68 -11.59 5.51
N ARG A 313 5.42 -11.55 5.03
CA ARG A 313 5.07 -11.79 3.62
C ARG A 313 4.98 -10.49 2.81
N GLY A 314 5.24 -9.35 3.44
CA GLY A 314 5.13 -8.03 2.83
C GLY A 314 3.71 -7.49 2.89
N TRP A 315 3.30 -6.81 1.82
CA TRP A 315 1.93 -6.31 1.65
C TRP A 315 0.98 -7.47 1.26
N GLY A 316 -0.29 -7.33 1.60
CA GLY A 316 -1.36 -8.28 1.36
C GLY A 316 -2.65 -7.56 1.02
N VAL A 317 -3.68 -8.29 0.59
CA VAL A 317 -5.01 -7.73 0.33
C VAL A 317 -6.03 -8.47 1.17
N ARG A 318 -6.94 -7.76 1.84
CA ARG A 318 -8.08 -8.36 2.55
C ARG A 318 -9.38 -7.65 2.19
N THR A 319 -10.49 -8.32 2.47
CA THR A 319 -11.83 -7.73 2.29
C THR A 319 -12.40 -7.12 3.56
N LEU A 320 -13.19 -6.06 3.44
CA LEU A 320 -13.92 -5.46 4.57
C LEU A 320 -15.31 -6.09 4.81
N GLN A 321 -15.72 -7.05 3.99
CA GLN A 321 -17.05 -7.65 4.05
C GLN A 321 -17.00 -9.15 3.73
N ARG A 322 -18.07 -9.88 4.06
CA ARG A 322 -18.21 -11.27 3.61
C ARG A 322 -18.40 -11.30 2.09
N ILE A 323 -17.73 -12.21 1.41
CA ILE A 323 -17.88 -12.43 -0.04
C ILE A 323 -18.40 -13.85 -0.27
N LYS A 324 -19.41 -14.01 -1.13
CA LYS A 324 -19.96 -15.33 -1.47
C LYS A 324 -19.09 -16.04 -2.50
N LYS A 325 -19.08 -17.37 -2.50
CA LYS A 325 -18.46 -18.18 -3.56
C LYS A 325 -18.94 -17.75 -4.95
N GLY A 326 -18.04 -17.71 -5.93
CA GLY A 326 -18.29 -17.36 -7.33
C GLY A 326 -18.42 -15.85 -7.59
N THR A 327 -18.11 -15.01 -6.60
CA THR A 327 -18.16 -13.54 -6.77
C THR A 327 -16.89 -13.05 -7.44
N PHE A 328 -17.02 -12.21 -8.46
CA PHE A 328 -15.91 -11.47 -9.05
C PHE A 328 -15.32 -10.47 -8.05
N VAL A 329 -14.00 -10.44 -7.90
CA VAL A 329 -13.34 -9.54 -6.95
C VAL A 329 -12.48 -8.49 -7.65
N MET A 330 -11.60 -8.89 -8.56
CA MET A 330 -10.67 -8.01 -9.26
C MET A 330 -10.09 -8.70 -10.49
N GLU A 331 -9.44 -7.94 -11.36
CA GLU A 331 -8.62 -8.50 -12.45
C GLU A 331 -7.14 -8.50 -12.07
N TYR A 332 -6.34 -9.35 -12.72
CA TYR A 332 -4.88 -9.27 -12.69
C TYR A 332 -4.39 -8.41 -13.85
N LEU A 333 -4.03 -7.16 -13.54
CA LEU A 333 -3.59 -6.16 -14.51
C LEU A 333 -2.09 -5.95 -14.44
N GLY A 334 -1.50 -5.67 -15.60
CA GLY A 334 -0.09 -5.33 -15.74
C GLY A 334 0.25 -4.88 -17.16
N GLU A 335 1.54 -4.86 -17.46
CA GLU A 335 2.04 -4.69 -18.82
C GLU A 335 1.93 -6.01 -19.58
N ILE A 336 1.23 -6.04 -20.72
CA ILE A 336 1.22 -7.22 -21.60
C ILE A 336 2.51 -7.20 -22.41
N ILE A 337 3.33 -8.22 -22.24
CA ILE A 337 4.64 -8.38 -22.90
C ILE A 337 4.71 -9.69 -23.67
N THR A 338 5.63 -9.77 -24.62
CA THR A 338 5.91 -11.02 -25.34
C THR A 338 6.66 -12.01 -24.43
N ASN A 339 6.56 -13.31 -24.72
CA ASN A 339 7.35 -14.34 -24.03
C ASN A 339 8.86 -14.04 -23.99
N GLU A 340 9.42 -13.52 -25.09
CA GLU A 340 10.86 -13.16 -25.15
C GLU A 340 11.23 -12.12 -24.09
N GLU A 341 10.40 -11.08 -23.96
CA GLU A 341 10.59 -10.04 -22.96
C GLU A 341 10.32 -10.56 -21.53
N ALA A 342 9.33 -11.45 -21.37
CA ALA A 342 9.05 -12.11 -20.10
C ALA A 342 10.22 -12.99 -19.65
N GLU A 343 10.85 -13.74 -20.56
CA GLU A 343 12.03 -14.55 -20.24
C GLU A 343 13.23 -13.66 -19.86
N ARG A 344 13.43 -12.55 -20.60
CA ARG A 344 14.50 -11.58 -20.32
C ARG A 344 14.35 -10.97 -18.92
N ARG A 345 13.14 -10.55 -18.55
CA ARG A 345 12.84 -9.99 -17.20
C ARG A 345 12.83 -11.08 -16.12
N GLY A 346 12.30 -12.26 -16.43
CA GLY A 346 12.18 -13.41 -15.54
C GLY A 346 13.51 -13.86 -14.95
N LYS A 347 14.61 -13.77 -15.72
CA LYS A 347 15.97 -14.04 -15.22
C LYS A 347 16.38 -13.13 -14.05
N ILE A 348 15.97 -11.86 -14.09
CA ILE A 348 16.22 -10.89 -13.01
C ILE A 348 15.27 -11.19 -11.85
N TYR A 349 13.99 -11.43 -12.15
CA TYR A 349 12.95 -11.64 -11.15
C TYR A 349 13.18 -12.91 -10.34
N ASP A 350 13.61 -14.00 -10.97
CA ASP A 350 13.95 -15.26 -10.30
C ASP A 350 15.13 -15.08 -9.32
N ALA A 351 16.11 -14.23 -9.65
CA ALA A 351 17.24 -13.93 -8.76
C ALA A 351 16.81 -13.13 -7.51
N GLU A 352 15.78 -12.29 -7.67
CA GLU A 352 15.21 -11.45 -6.62
C GLU A 352 14.03 -12.11 -5.89
N GLY A 353 13.52 -13.25 -6.38
CA GLY A 353 12.37 -13.97 -5.82
C GLY A 353 11.02 -13.30 -6.10
N MET A 354 10.91 -12.53 -7.18
CA MET A 354 9.69 -11.83 -7.59
C MET A 354 8.78 -12.73 -8.44
N THR A 355 7.47 -12.71 -8.16
CA THR A 355 6.47 -13.61 -8.78
C THR A 355 5.36 -12.84 -9.50
N TYR A 356 5.71 -11.76 -10.21
CA TYR A 356 4.74 -10.85 -10.83
C TYR A 356 4.43 -11.14 -12.31
N LEU A 357 5.11 -12.13 -12.90
CA LEU A 357 4.82 -12.61 -14.26
C LEU A 357 3.71 -13.63 -14.23
N PHE A 358 2.71 -13.45 -15.08
CA PHE A 358 1.60 -14.37 -15.28
C PHE A 358 1.50 -14.72 -16.76
N ASP A 359 1.77 -15.98 -17.10
CA ASP A 359 1.75 -16.46 -18.48
C ASP A 359 0.30 -16.62 -18.97
N LEU A 360 0.01 -16.17 -20.20
CA LEU A 360 -1.29 -16.29 -20.84
C LEU A 360 -1.34 -17.55 -21.71
N ASP A 361 -1.25 -18.70 -21.07
CA ASP A 361 -1.08 -20.03 -21.69
C ASP A 361 -2.40 -20.81 -21.86
N TYR A 362 -3.54 -20.11 -21.97
CA TYR A 362 -4.86 -20.76 -22.06
C TYR A 362 -4.99 -21.72 -23.26
N THR A 363 -4.37 -21.39 -24.39
CA THR A 363 -4.37 -22.24 -25.60
C THR A 363 -3.07 -23.03 -25.68
N GLU A 364 -3.10 -24.31 -25.32
CA GLU A 364 -1.93 -25.22 -25.31
C GLU A 364 -1.41 -25.59 -26.73
N GLU A 365 -2.07 -25.16 -27.80
CA GLU A 365 -1.94 -25.78 -29.13
C GLU A 365 -0.98 -25.08 -30.13
N SER A 366 -0.32 -23.96 -29.78
CA SER A 366 0.59 -23.31 -30.75
C SER A 366 1.90 -22.86 -30.11
N ASP A 367 3.03 -23.33 -30.65
CA ASP A 367 4.39 -22.80 -30.46
C ASP A 367 4.55 -21.32 -30.89
N GLU A 368 3.46 -20.67 -31.32
CA GLU A 368 3.45 -19.31 -31.85
C GLU A 368 2.97 -18.29 -30.80
N GLN A 369 3.94 -17.54 -30.26
CA GLN A 369 3.76 -16.25 -29.57
C GLN A 369 2.74 -16.28 -28.41
N CYS A 370 3.16 -16.76 -27.23
CA CYS A 370 2.40 -16.47 -26.00
C CYS A 370 2.80 -15.10 -25.43
N TYR A 371 1.87 -14.49 -24.72
CA TYR A 371 2.06 -13.24 -23.99
C TYR A 371 2.09 -13.54 -22.49
N SER A 372 2.67 -12.62 -21.71
CA SER A 372 2.59 -12.64 -20.25
C SER A 372 2.13 -11.28 -19.74
N VAL A 373 1.44 -11.27 -18.60
CA VAL A 373 1.15 -10.05 -17.84
C VAL A 373 2.27 -9.84 -16.83
N ASP A 374 2.98 -8.73 -16.94
CA ASP A 374 3.99 -8.30 -15.97
C ASP A 374 3.42 -7.20 -15.05
N ALA A 375 3.18 -7.58 -13.79
CA ALA A 375 2.66 -6.67 -12.78
C ALA A 375 3.75 -6.03 -11.89
N ALA A 376 5.04 -6.20 -12.18
CA ALA A 376 6.11 -5.78 -11.27
C ALA A 376 6.16 -4.27 -11.05
N LYS A 377 5.98 -3.48 -12.12
CA LYS A 377 6.03 -2.01 -12.08
C LYS A 377 4.67 -1.35 -12.29
N TYR A 378 3.84 -1.95 -13.15
CA TYR A 378 2.52 -1.44 -13.49
C TYR A 378 1.51 -2.51 -13.10
N GLY A 379 0.51 -2.18 -12.30
CA GLY A 379 -0.49 -3.16 -11.90
C GLY A 379 -1.66 -2.54 -11.16
N ASN A 380 -2.58 -3.37 -10.69
CA ASN A 380 -3.65 -2.90 -9.82
C ASN A 380 -3.52 -3.56 -8.41
N VAL A 381 -4.58 -3.52 -7.61
CA VAL A 381 -4.62 -4.13 -6.27
C VAL A 381 -4.21 -5.62 -6.26
N SER A 382 -4.39 -6.36 -7.36
CA SER A 382 -4.00 -7.77 -7.45
C SER A 382 -2.50 -8.02 -7.30
N HIS A 383 -1.65 -7.02 -7.58
CA HIS A 383 -0.20 -7.06 -7.37
C HIS A 383 0.16 -7.46 -5.92
N PHE A 384 -0.66 -7.05 -4.95
CA PHE A 384 -0.43 -7.28 -3.52
C PHE A 384 -1.08 -8.58 -3.00
N VAL A 385 -1.69 -9.40 -3.87
CA VAL A 385 -2.37 -10.64 -3.45
C VAL A 385 -1.33 -11.73 -3.21
N ASN A 386 -1.27 -12.21 -1.97
CA ASN A 386 -0.31 -13.23 -1.56
C ASN A 386 -0.69 -14.66 -2.01
N HIS A 387 0.32 -15.52 -2.02
CA HIS A 387 0.13 -16.96 -2.17
C HIS A 387 -0.50 -17.63 -0.94
N SER A 388 -1.36 -18.61 -1.17
CA SER A 388 -1.75 -19.64 -0.19
C SER A 388 -1.84 -21.02 -0.83
N CYS A 389 -1.48 -22.05 -0.06
CA CYS A 389 -1.71 -23.45 -0.44
C CYS A 389 -3.18 -23.91 -0.21
N ASP A 390 -3.98 -23.07 0.44
CA ASP A 390 -5.44 -23.19 0.58
C ASP A 390 -6.09 -21.84 0.24
N PRO A 391 -6.09 -21.46 -1.05
CA PRO A 391 -6.51 -20.13 -1.49
C PRO A 391 -8.03 -19.95 -1.42
N ASN A 392 -8.46 -18.70 -1.42
CA ASN A 392 -9.88 -18.35 -1.51
C ASN A 392 -10.27 -17.70 -2.84
N LEU A 393 -9.29 -17.33 -3.67
CA LEU A 393 -9.46 -16.87 -5.03
C LEU A 393 -8.84 -17.87 -6.03
N ALA A 394 -9.41 -17.89 -7.23
CA ALA A 394 -8.79 -18.50 -8.40
C ALA A 394 -9.03 -17.64 -9.64
N VAL A 395 -8.29 -17.92 -10.70
CA VAL A 395 -8.23 -17.11 -11.92
C VAL A 395 -9.02 -17.77 -13.03
N TRP A 396 -9.85 -16.99 -13.74
CA TRP A 396 -10.51 -17.39 -14.97
C TRP A 396 -10.07 -16.50 -16.13
N SER A 397 -9.93 -17.12 -17.29
CA SER A 397 -9.68 -16.43 -18.56
C SER A 397 -10.98 -15.86 -19.13
N VAL A 398 -10.97 -14.57 -19.44
CA VAL A 398 -12.16 -13.81 -19.85
C VAL A 398 -11.91 -13.05 -21.14
N TRP A 399 -12.81 -13.16 -22.10
CA TRP A 399 -12.82 -12.40 -23.35
C TRP A 399 -14.01 -11.46 -23.38
N ILE A 400 -13.75 -10.23 -23.80
CA ILE A 400 -14.75 -9.15 -23.83
C ILE A 400 -14.67 -8.47 -25.20
N ASN A 401 -13.88 -7.39 -25.32
CA ASN A 401 -13.67 -6.68 -26.58
C ASN A 401 -12.52 -7.29 -27.40
N ASN A 402 -11.42 -7.64 -26.72
CA ASN A 402 -10.38 -8.42 -27.34
C ASN A 402 -10.82 -9.89 -27.38
N LEU A 403 -11.08 -10.42 -28.57
CA LEU A 403 -11.43 -11.82 -28.78
C LEU A 403 -10.23 -12.67 -29.26
N ASP A 404 -9.02 -12.10 -29.27
CA ASP A 404 -7.81 -12.89 -29.45
C ASP A 404 -7.64 -13.88 -28.28
N THR A 405 -7.68 -15.17 -28.59
CA THR A 405 -7.55 -16.27 -27.64
C THR A 405 -6.22 -16.26 -26.90
N LYS A 406 -5.19 -15.60 -27.44
CA LYS A 406 -3.85 -15.49 -26.84
C LYS A 406 -3.74 -14.41 -25.78
N MET A 407 -4.70 -13.48 -25.72
CA MET A 407 -4.70 -12.36 -24.77
C MET A 407 -6.01 -12.29 -23.96
N PRO A 408 -6.33 -13.33 -23.17
CA PRO A 408 -7.45 -13.27 -22.24
C PRO A 408 -7.18 -12.22 -21.17
N ARG A 409 -8.26 -11.67 -20.63
CA ARG A 409 -8.22 -10.97 -19.34
C ARG A 409 -8.21 -11.99 -18.21
N LEU A 410 -7.47 -11.70 -17.15
CA LEU A 410 -7.36 -12.58 -15.98
C LEU A 410 -8.26 -12.06 -14.87
N ALA A 411 -9.35 -12.76 -14.57
CA ALA A 411 -10.33 -12.35 -13.57
C ALA A 411 -10.30 -13.25 -12.32
N PHE A 412 -10.25 -12.64 -11.14
CA PHE A 412 -10.23 -13.36 -9.86
C PHE A 412 -11.66 -13.52 -9.33
N PHE A 413 -12.06 -14.78 -9.13
CA PHE A 413 -13.32 -15.14 -8.50
C PHE A 413 -13.08 -15.93 -7.22
N THR A 414 -14.00 -15.79 -6.27
CA THR A 414 -13.96 -16.58 -5.03
C THR A 414 -14.30 -18.05 -5.28
N VAL A 415 -13.49 -18.98 -4.77
CA VAL A 415 -13.74 -20.43 -4.88
C VAL A 415 -14.54 -21.00 -3.71
N ARG A 416 -14.65 -20.22 -2.63
CA ARG A 416 -15.44 -20.48 -1.43
C ARG A 416 -15.98 -19.18 -0.84
N ASP A 417 -16.88 -19.26 0.14
CA ASP A 417 -17.25 -18.08 0.93
C ASP A 417 -16.00 -17.54 1.65
N VAL A 418 -15.82 -16.23 1.61
CA VAL A 418 -14.72 -15.47 2.24
C VAL A 418 -15.29 -14.68 3.41
N ARG A 419 -14.66 -14.77 4.58
CA ARG A 419 -15.10 -14.05 5.78
C ARG A 419 -14.71 -12.58 5.70
N GLN A 420 -15.43 -11.78 6.47
CA GLN A 420 -15.04 -10.39 6.70
C GLN A 420 -13.62 -10.33 7.30
N TYR A 421 -12.79 -9.42 6.79
CA TYR A 421 -11.39 -9.21 7.20
C TYR A 421 -10.42 -10.35 6.82
N GLU A 422 -10.88 -11.38 6.12
CA GLU A 422 -10.03 -12.46 5.64
C GLU A 422 -9.10 -11.96 4.51
N GLU A 423 -7.83 -12.36 4.57
CA GLU A 423 -6.86 -12.11 3.51
C GLU A 423 -7.26 -12.86 2.23
N LEU A 424 -7.22 -12.17 1.10
CA LEU A 424 -7.43 -12.71 -0.23
C LEU A 424 -6.13 -13.30 -0.75
N THR A 425 -6.19 -14.55 -1.21
CA THR A 425 -4.99 -15.29 -1.66
C THR A 425 -5.31 -16.18 -2.85
N ILE A 426 -4.30 -16.41 -3.69
CA ILE A 426 -4.31 -17.34 -4.82
C ILE A 426 -3.23 -18.41 -4.65
N ASN A 427 -3.29 -19.49 -5.42
CA ASN A 427 -2.16 -20.42 -5.52
C ASN A 427 -1.27 -20.00 -6.69
N TYR A 428 -0.09 -19.43 -6.41
CA TYR A 428 0.89 -19.03 -7.45
C TYR A 428 1.35 -20.16 -8.38
N ARG A 429 1.25 -21.42 -7.97
CA ARG A 429 1.56 -22.53 -8.86
C ARG A 429 0.46 -22.83 -9.86
N MET A 430 -0.72 -22.22 -9.66
CA MET A 430 -1.93 -22.45 -10.45
C MET A 430 -2.28 -23.94 -10.57
N GLU A 431 -1.82 -24.78 -9.62
CA GLU A 431 -2.12 -26.20 -9.58
C GLU A 431 -3.64 -26.38 -9.45
N ARG A 432 -4.22 -27.12 -10.39
CA ARG A 432 -5.65 -27.45 -10.38
C ARG A 432 -5.99 -28.06 -9.00
N PRO A 433 -7.08 -27.62 -8.34
CA PRO A 433 -7.55 -28.32 -7.14
C PRO A 433 -7.77 -29.80 -7.50
N PRO A 434 -7.39 -30.76 -6.64
CA PRO A 434 -7.34 -32.16 -7.01
C PRO A 434 -8.75 -32.70 -7.30
N THR A 435 -9.14 -32.68 -8.57
CA THR A 435 -10.10 -33.62 -9.15
C THR A 435 -9.28 -34.82 -9.60
N GLY A 436 -9.57 -36.00 -9.05
CA GLY A 436 -8.77 -37.19 -9.25
C GLY A 436 -8.29 -37.40 -10.69
N MET A 437 -7.00 -37.74 -10.80
CA MET A 437 -6.22 -38.20 -11.97
C MET A 437 -5.19 -37.24 -12.57
N SER A 438 -4.00 -37.83 -12.71
CA SER A 438 -2.74 -37.38 -13.34
C SER A 438 -1.94 -36.27 -12.64
N GLN A 439 -0.96 -36.69 -11.82
CA GLN A 439 0.23 -35.92 -11.51
C GLN A 439 1.00 -35.67 -12.81
N VAL A 440 1.13 -34.40 -13.21
CA VAL A 440 2.12 -34.01 -14.21
C VAL A 440 3.38 -33.64 -13.45
N ASP A 441 4.44 -34.43 -13.66
CA ASP A 441 5.74 -34.25 -13.01
C ASP A 441 6.46 -33.03 -13.64
N TYR A 442 6.50 -31.91 -12.92
CA TYR A 442 7.28 -30.72 -13.30
C TYR A 442 8.77 -30.82 -12.89
N THR A 443 9.35 -32.03 -12.86
CA THR A 443 10.70 -32.30 -12.34
C THR A 443 11.85 -31.80 -13.23
N THR A 444 11.59 -30.98 -14.25
CA THR A 444 12.62 -30.53 -15.21
C THR A 444 12.72 -29.01 -15.34
N ARG A 445 12.60 -28.25 -14.24
CA ARG A 445 13.09 -26.84 -14.18
C ARG A 445 14.41 -26.76 -13.40
N PRO A 446 15.43 -26.01 -13.86
CA PRO A 446 16.77 -26.06 -13.30
C PRO A 446 16.83 -25.71 -11.80
N LEU A 447 17.68 -26.43 -11.08
CA LEU A 447 17.94 -26.40 -9.63
C LEU A 447 18.48 -25.07 -9.04
N MET A 448 18.26 -23.92 -9.69
CA MET A 448 18.90 -22.64 -9.34
C MET A 448 17.92 -21.51 -8.94
N ARG A 449 16.70 -21.83 -8.49
CA ARG A 449 15.82 -20.82 -7.88
C ARG A 449 16.06 -20.76 -6.37
N LYS A 450 16.30 -19.56 -5.82
CA LYS A 450 16.22 -19.33 -4.37
C LYS A 450 14.81 -19.73 -3.93
N ARG A 451 14.67 -20.86 -3.25
CA ARG A 451 13.37 -21.35 -2.79
C ARG A 451 12.83 -20.42 -1.71
N VAL A 452 11.81 -19.64 -2.06
CA VAL A 452 11.14 -18.73 -1.10
C VAL A 452 10.23 -19.56 -0.19
N LEU A 453 10.46 -19.49 1.12
CA LEU A 453 9.66 -20.21 2.12
C LEU A 453 8.21 -19.69 2.14
N CYS A 454 7.26 -20.62 2.06
CA CYS A 454 5.83 -20.32 2.16
C CYS A 454 5.42 -20.13 3.62
N LYS A 455 4.82 -18.96 3.91
CA LYS A 455 4.31 -18.59 5.24
C LYS A 455 2.79 -18.39 5.26
N CYS A 456 2.05 -19.09 4.41
CA CYS A 456 0.59 -18.94 4.28
C CYS A 456 -0.21 -19.42 5.51
N GLY A 457 0.40 -20.21 6.40
CA GLY A 457 -0.26 -20.71 7.62
C GLY A 457 -1.26 -21.86 7.39
N ALA A 458 -1.48 -22.27 6.14
CA ALA A 458 -2.39 -23.38 5.82
C ALA A 458 -1.86 -24.72 6.36
N LYS A 459 -2.77 -25.59 6.82
CA LYS A 459 -2.41 -26.93 7.36
C LYS A 459 -1.75 -27.82 6.29
N ASN A 460 -2.18 -27.67 5.04
CA ASN A 460 -1.66 -28.37 3.86
C ASN A 460 -0.52 -27.59 3.15
N CYS A 461 0.20 -26.71 3.86
CA CYS A 461 1.26 -25.89 3.27
C CYS A 461 2.37 -26.72 2.61
N GLN A 462 2.64 -26.46 1.33
CA GLN A 462 3.66 -27.10 0.50
C GLN A 462 5.10 -26.56 0.77
N LYS A 463 5.30 -25.79 1.85
CA LYS A 463 6.58 -25.25 2.36
C LYS A 463 7.29 -24.20 1.53
N TYR A 464 7.15 -24.20 0.20
CA TYR A 464 7.81 -23.25 -0.70
C TYR A 464 6.82 -22.68 -1.72
N LEU A 465 7.01 -21.42 -2.12
CA LEU A 465 6.14 -20.77 -3.10
C LEU A 465 6.28 -21.39 -4.50
N CYS A 466 7.51 -21.68 -4.90
CA CYS A 466 7.90 -22.24 -6.19
C CYS A 466 9.02 -23.26 -6.06
#